data_AF-A0A4Y1ZSE8-F1
#
_entry.id   AF-A0A4Y1ZSE8-F1
#
_cell.length_a   1.000
_cell.length_b   1.000
_cell.length_c   1.000
_cell.angle_alpha   90.00
_cell.angle_beta   90.00
_cell.angle_gamma   90.00
#
_symmetry.space_group_name_H-M   'P 1'
#
loop_
_entity.id
_entity.type
_entity.pdbx_description
1 polymer ?
#
loop_
_entity_poly.entity_id
_entity_poly.type
_entity_poly.pdbx_seq_one_letter_code
_entity_poly.pdbx_strand_id
1 'polypeptide(L)'
;GEYTVKSQQRNINDFMKKVYFAYFKLKLGDQDKPWAPHKVYRRCEEDLRLWFKGIEKRNRLSFSQKREISFFCNDVQGLMKCFDREYDPSVWRLFIDSSKASLKAHLLQNGNSFASLHFGHSVHLDENYNDLSMILEKINYQEHR
;
A
#
# COMPACT_ATOMS: atom_id res chain seq x y z
N GLY A 1 -1.61 -22.42 -3.74
CA GLY A 1 -2.16 -22.87 -2.46
C GLY A 1 -1.71 -21.89 -1.40
N GLU A 2 -2.65 -21.17 -0.81
CA GLU A 2 -2.44 -20.05 0.10
C GLU A 2 -1.94 -20.55 1.48
N TYR A 3 -0.69 -20.24 1.83
CA TYR A 3 -0.13 -20.54 3.15
C TYR A 3 0.18 -19.24 3.89
N THR A 4 -0.87 -18.56 4.33
CA THR A 4 -0.76 -17.52 5.38
C THR A 4 -1.19 -18.14 6.71
N VAL A 5 -0.35 -17.97 7.74
CA VAL A 5 -0.65 -18.50 9.07
C VAL A 5 -1.88 -17.75 9.61
N LYS A 6 -3.01 -18.47 9.79
CA LYS A 6 -4.30 -17.89 10.21
C LYS A 6 -4.21 -17.00 11.47
N SER A 7 -3.21 -17.24 12.33
CA SER A 7 -2.95 -16.46 13.55
C SER A 7 -2.59 -14.98 13.28
N GLN A 8 -2.05 -14.69 12.09
CA GLN A 8 -1.63 -13.36 11.68
C GLN A 8 -2.74 -12.57 10.97
N GLN A 9 -3.90 -13.17 10.70
CA GLN A 9 -5.03 -12.48 10.07
C GLN A 9 -6.04 -12.01 11.11
N ARG A 10 -6.66 -10.86 10.86
CA ARG A 10 -7.68 -10.23 11.70
C ARG A 10 -8.88 -9.85 10.84
N ASN A 11 -10.07 -9.94 11.42
CA ASN A 11 -11.29 -9.50 10.76
C ASN A 11 -11.29 -7.97 10.70
N ILE A 12 -11.73 -7.43 9.57
CA ILE A 12 -11.85 -6.00 9.39
C ILE A 12 -13.07 -5.49 10.13
N ASN A 13 -12.84 -4.80 11.25
CA ASN A 13 -13.89 -4.15 12.04
C ASN A 13 -14.15 -2.70 11.58
N ASP A 14 -15.25 -2.10 12.05
CA ASP A 14 -15.62 -0.73 11.64
C ASP A 14 -14.62 0.33 12.11
N PHE A 15 -13.92 0.09 13.22
CA PHE A 15 -12.83 0.94 13.65
C PHE A 15 -11.70 0.94 12.60
N MET A 16 -11.33 -0.24 12.10
CA MET A 16 -10.31 -0.39 11.06
C MET A 16 -10.73 0.29 9.76
N LYS A 17 -12.00 0.18 9.35
CA LYS A 17 -12.52 0.93 8.17
C LYS A 17 -12.39 2.45 8.37
N LYS A 18 -12.71 2.94 9.57
CA LYS A 18 -12.59 4.37 9.90
C LYS A 18 -11.15 4.84 9.91
N VAL A 19 -10.24 4.10 10.55
CA VAL A 19 -8.82 4.46 10.60
C VAL A 19 -8.17 4.33 9.24
N TYR A 20 -8.50 3.29 8.48
CA TYR A 20 -8.06 3.11 7.10
C TYR A 20 -8.52 4.28 6.22
N PHE A 21 -9.79 4.67 6.32
CA PHE A 21 -10.29 5.86 5.64
C PHE A 21 -9.62 7.14 6.16
N ALA A 22 -9.34 7.27 7.45
CA ALA A 22 -8.66 8.44 7.98
C ALA A 22 -7.22 8.57 7.46
N TYR A 23 -6.52 7.43 7.36
CA TYR A 23 -5.13 7.30 6.94
C TYR A 23 -4.98 7.43 5.42
N PHE A 24 -5.70 6.62 4.65
CA PHE A 24 -5.59 6.53 3.19
C PHE A 24 -6.58 7.43 2.44
N LYS A 25 -7.57 8.02 3.14
CA LYS A 25 -8.72 8.73 2.53
C LYS A 25 -9.49 7.89 1.52
N LEU A 26 -9.38 6.56 1.62
CA LEU A 26 -9.99 5.59 0.72
C LEU A 26 -11.01 4.75 1.48
N LYS A 27 -12.24 4.66 0.95
CA LYS A 27 -13.25 3.79 1.52
C LYS A 27 -12.88 2.34 1.19
N LEU A 28 -12.80 1.51 2.22
CA LEU A 28 -12.64 0.07 2.03
C LEU A 28 -13.95 -0.48 1.43
N GLY A 29 -13.96 -0.66 0.11
CA GLY A 29 -15.14 -1.04 -0.67
C GLY A 29 -15.34 -2.55 -0.80
N ASP A 30 -16.50 -2.91 -1.35
CA ASP A 30 -16.85 -4.26 -1.83
C ASP A 30 -16.69 -5.40 -0.83
N GLN A 31 -16.76 -5.09 0.47
CA GLN A 31 -16.62 -6.08 1.56
C GLN A 31 -17.76 -7.12 1.62
N ASP A 32 -18.83 -6.93 0.83
CA ASP A 32 -19.88 -7.91 0.57
C ASP A 32 -19.50 -8.92 -0.54
N LYS A 33 -18.45 -8.64 -1.31
CA LYS A 33 -18.02 -9.47 -2.43
C LYS A 33 -16.94 -10.47 -2.00
N PRO A 34 -17.03 -11.76 -2.42
CA PRO A 34 -16.09 -12.79 -2.02
C PRO A 34 -14.65 -12.60 -2.54
N TRP A 35 -14.47 -11.74 -3.54
CA TRP A 35 -13.16 -11.40 -4.09
C TRP A 35 -12.46 -10.27 -3.33
N ALA A 36 -13.16 -9.56 -2.43
CA ALA A 36 -12.59 -8.46 -1.68
C ALA A 36 -11.79 -8.95 -0.47
N PRO A 37 -10.71 -8.26 -0.05
CA PRO A 37 -9.97 -8.64 1.14
C PRO A 37 -10.85 -8.48 2.39
N HIS A 38 -11.28 -9.58 3.00
CA HIS A 38 -12.10 -9.57 4.22
C HIS A 38 -11.28 -9.61 5.52
N LYS A 39 -9.97 -9.80 5.38
CA LYS A 39 -9.04 -9.94 6.49
C LYS A 39 -7.85 -9.02 6.26
N VAL A 40 -7.41 -8.42 7.34
CA VAL A 40 -6.21 -7.59 7.40
C VAL A 40 -5.15 -8.32 8.22
N TYR A 41 -3.87 -8.11 7.91
CA TYR A 41 -2.81 -8.62 8.77
C TYR A 41 -2.86 -7.92 10.14
N ARG A 42 -2.64 -8.69 11.21
CA ARG A 42 -2.59 -8.20 12.59
C ARG A 42 -1.66 -7.00 12.72
N ARG A 43 -0.50 -7.06 12.06
CA ARG A 43 0.47 -5.97 12.10
C ARG A 43 -0.05 -4.68 11.46
N CYS A 44 -0.71 -4.75 10.30
CA CYS A 44 -1.33 -3.59 9.69
C CYS A 44 -2.45 -3.01 10.57
N GLU A 45 -3.21 -3.85 11.27
CA GLU A 45 -4.17 -3.39 12.29
C GLU A 45 -3.47 -2.68 13.45
N GLU A 46 -2.39 -3.26 13.97
CA GLU A 46 -1.63 -2.68 15.08
C GLU A 46 -0.97 -1.35 14.69
N ASP A 47 -0.39 -1.25 13.50
CA ASP A 47 0.24 -0.02 12.99
C ASP A 47 -0.78 1.10 12.80
N LEU A 48 -1.94 0.79 12.19
CA LEU A 48 -3.03 1.76 12.04
C LEU A 48 -3.59 2.19 13.41
N ARG A 49 -3.70 1.27 14.38
CA ARG A 49 -4.11 1.58 15.75
C ARG A 49 -3.11 2.47 16.49
N LEU A 50 -1.81 2.21 16.33
CA LEU A 50 -0.75 3.01 16.95
C LEU A 50 -0.70 4.42 16.36
N TRP A 51 -0.79 4.52 15.03
CA TRP A 51 -0.93 5.79 14.33
C TRP A 51 -2.14 6.59 14.84
N PHE A 52 -3.32 5.95 14.93
CA PHE A 52 -4.54 6.61 15.41
C PHE A 52 -4.42 7.10 16.87
N LYS A 53 -3.64 6.40 17.70
CA LYS A 53 -3.36 6.78 19.09
C LYS A 53 -2.28 7.85 19.23
N GLY A 54 -1.66 8.30 18.13
CA GLY A 54 -0.55 9.25 18.14
C GLY A 54 0.73 8.71 18.80
N ILE A 55 0.81 7.39 19.02
CA ILE A 55 1.98 6.74 19.61
C ILE A 55 2.92 6.41 18.45
N GLU A 56 3.83 7.34 18.13
CA GLU A 56 4.86 7.15 17.11
C GLU A 56 5.82 6.03 17.55
N LYS A 57 5.76 4.87 16.87
CA LYS A 57 6.91 3.97 16.79
C LYS A 57 7.67 4.26 15.49
N ARG A 58 8.99 4.20 15.63
CA ARG A 58 10.08 4.67 14.77
C ARG A 58 10.23 4.01 13.39
N ASN A 59 9.15 3.57 12.74
CA ASN A 59 9.16 3.10 11.35
C ASN A 59 8.09 3.86 10.58
N ARG A 60 8.39 5.11 10.22
CA ARG A 60 7.52 5.89 9.32
C ARG A 60 7.63 5.31 7.92
N LEU A 61 6.54 4.80 7.39
CA LEU A 61 6.30 4.87 5.96
C LEU A 61 6.15 6.34 5.61
N SER A 62 7.18 6.94 5.03
CA SER A 62 7.09 8.32 4.58
C SER A 62 6.23 8.37 3.31
N PHE A 63 5.04 8.92 3.45
CA PHE A 63 4.18 9.22 2.32
C PHE A 63 4.35 10.70 1.95
N SER A 64 4.73 10.96 0.69
CA SER A 64 4.80 12.33 0.16
C SER A 64 3.41 12.79 -0.26
N GLN A 65 2.82 13.74 0.46
CA GLN A 65 1.57 14.38 0.09
C GLN A 65 1.87 15.68 -0.67
N LYS A 66 1.54 15.75 -1.96
CA LYS A 66 1.70 16.98 -2.74
C LYS A 66 0.53 17.16 -3.70
N ARG A 67 -0.30 18.18 -3.40
CA ARG A 67 -1.55 18.54 -4.11
C ARG A 67 -2.55 17.37 -4.12
N GLU A 68 -3.83 17.70 -4.34
CA GLU A 68 -5.01 16.86 -4.06
C GLU A 68 -4.79 15.34 -4.25
N ILE A 69 -5.17 14.56 -3.22
CA ILE A 69 -5.19 13.09 -3.11
C ILE A 69 -4.14 12.33 -3.94
N SER A 70 -2.86 12.67 -3.77
CA SER A 70 -1.74 11.80 -4.17
C SER A 70 -0.97 11.32 -2.94
N PHE A 71 -0.86 9.99 -2.75
CA PHE A 71 0.02 9.39 -1.77
C PHE A 71 0.94 8.41 -2.48
N PHE A 72 2.24 8.50 -2.21
CA PHE A 72 3.26 7.58 -2.71
C PHE A 72 4.19 7.23 -1.55
N CYS A 73 4.36 5.94 -1.28
CA CYS A 73 5.35 5.46 -0.30
C CYS A 73 6.74 5.59 -0.92
N ASN A 74 7.62 6.33 -0.25
CA ASN A 74 9.02 6.46 -0.68
C ASN A 74 9.97 5.48 0.03
N ASP A 75 9.48 4.77 1.07
CA ASP A 75 10.23 3.75 1.81
C ASP A 75 9.56 2.38 1.64
N VAL A 76 9.73 1.79 0.45
CA VAL A 76 9.20 0.46 0.13
C VAL A 76 9.84 -0.61 1.01
N GLN A 77 11.11 -0.47 1.38
CA GLN A 77 11.79 -1.43 2.24
C GLN A 77 11.18 -1.42 3.66
N GLY A 78 10.91 -0.24 4.21
CA GLY A 78 10.15 -0.06 5.45
C GLY A 78 8.74 -0.63 5.34
N LEU A 79 8.06 -0.41 4.20
CA LEU A 79 6.75 -0.99 3.91
C LEU A 79 6.79 -2.52 4.01
N MET A 80 7.77 -3.14 3.36
CA MET A 80 7.91 -4.59 3.37
C MET A 80 8.29 -5.13 4.74
N LYS A 81 9.15 -4.45 5.49
CA LYS A 81 9.46 -4.78 6.89
C LYS A 81 8.21 -4.71 7.79
N CYS A 82 7.32 -3.73 7.57
CA CYS A 82 6.01 -3.68 8.22
C CYS A 82 5.13 -4.89 7.91
N PHE A 83 5.39 -5.64 6.85
CA PHE A 83 4.72 -6.91 6.54
C PHE A 83 5.51 -8.16 6.97
N ASP A 84 6.54 -8.04 7.83
CA ASP A 84 7.48 -9.13 8.16
C ASP A 84 8.19 -9.71 6.94
N ARG A 85 8.40 -8.90 5.89
CA ARG A 85 8.98 -9.35 4.64
C ARG A 85 10.26 -8.59 4.34
N GLU A 86 11.20 -9.32 3.76
CA GLU A 86 12.35 -8.69 3.13
C GLU A 86 11.97 -8.25 1.71
N TYR A 87 12.34 -7.02 1.37
CA TYR A 87 12.17 -6.51 0.03
C TYR A 87 13.34 -6.99 -0.83
N ASP A 88 13.04 -7.75 -1.88
CA ASP A 88 14.01 -8.22 -2.87
C ASP A 88 13.60 -7.73 -4.27
N PRO A 89 14.32 -6.76 -4.86
CA PRO A 89 14.04 -6.24 -6.20
C PRO A 89 14.05 -7.32 -7.30
N SER A 90 14.77 -8.43 -7.10
CA SER A 90 14.80 -9.53 -8.09
C SER A 90 13.49 -10.32 -8.15
N VAL A 91 12.74 -10.30 -7.05
CA VAL A 91 11.46 -11.02 -6.89
C VAL A 91 10.28 -10.08 -7.00
N TRP A 92 10.42 -8.79 -6.68
CA TRP A 92 9.33 -7.82 -6.69
C TRP A 92 9.45 -6.87 -7.87
N ARG A 93 8.37 -6.74 -8.65
CA ARG A 93 8.28 -5.82 -9.77
C ARG A 93 7.34 -4.68 -9.46
N LEU A 94 7.81 -3.47 -9.76
CA LEU A 94 6.96 -2.30 -9.80
C LEU A 94 5.99 -2.39 -10.98
N PHE A 95 4.72 -2.09 -10.73
CA PHE A 95 3.70 -1.90 -11.74
C PHE A 95 3.00 -0.57 -11.52
N ILE A 96 2.83 0.21 -12.59
CA ILE A 96 2.02 1.42 -12.58
C ILE A 96 0.86 1.18 -13.54
N ASP A 97 -0.35 1.17 -13.01
CA ASP A 97 -1.58 1.09 -13.80
C ASP A 97 -2.23 2.46 -13.89
N SER A 98 -2.57 2.84 -15.10
CA SER A 98 -3.44 3.97 -15.37
C SER A 98 -4.88 3.48 -15.53
N SER A 99 -5.81 4.34 -15.13
CA SER A 99 -7.24 4.19 -15.36
C SER A 99 -7.79 5.54 -15.76
N LYS A 100 -9.02 5.58 -16.31
CA LYS A 100 -9.67 6.84 -16.72
C LYS A 100 -9.79 7.90 -15.61
N ALA A 101 -9.64 7.51 -14.34
CA ALA A 101 -9.87 8.38 -13.19
C ALA A 101 -8.68 8.44 -12.21
N SER A 102 -7.62 7.65 -12.43
CA SER A 102 -6.50 7.59 -11.50
C SER A 102 -5.30 6.86 -12.06
N LEU A 103 -4.12 7.23 -11.55
CA LEU A 103 -2.90 6.45 -11.64
C LEU A 103 -2.63 5.74 -10.32
N LYS A 104 -2.18 4.48 -10.39
CA LYS A 104 -1.94 3.62 -9.24
C LYS A 104 -0.59 2.94 -9.40
N ALA A 105 0.07 2.68 -8.28
CA ALA A 105 1.36 2.01 -8.19
C ALA A 105 1.27 0.81 -7.25
N HIS A 106 1.71 -0.33 -7.76
CA HIS A 106 1.60 -1.65 -7.14
C HIS A 106 2.94 -2.38 -7.19
N LEU A 107 3.25 -3.14 -6.14
CA LEU A 107 4.33 -4.12 -6.13
C LEU A 107 3.74 -5.51 -6.37
N LEU A 108 4.30 -6.21 -7.34
CA LEU A 108 3.91 -7.56 -7.74
C LEU A 108 5.05 -8.52 -7.47
N GLN A 109 4.76 -9.66 -6.85
CA GLN A 109 5.77 -10.68 -6.65
C GLN A 109 5.84 -11.62 -7.86
N ASN A 110 7.05 -11.91 -8.34
CA ASN A 110 7.32 -12.95 -9.31
C ASN A 110 6.83 -14.30 -8.77
N GLY A 111 6.00 -14.98 -9.55
CA GLY A 111 5.34 -16.23 -9.14
C GLY A 111 3.98 -16.03 -8.47
N ASN A 112 3.49 -14.80 -8.30
CA ASN A 112 2.17 -14.45 -7.76
C ASN A 112 1.81 -15.19 -6.47
N SER A 113 2.82 -15.55 -5.67
CA SER A 113 2.61 -16.27 -4.40
C SER A 113 2.03 -15.34 -3.33
N PHE A 114 2.16 -14.02 -3.53
CA PHE A 114 1.54 -12.99 -2.72
C PHE A 114 0.63 -12.08 -3.54
N ALA A 115 -0.38 -11.52 -2.87
CA ALA A 115 -1.23 -10.48 -3.42
C ALA A 115 -0.41 -9.24 -3.77
N SER A 116 -0.89 -8.49 -4.76
CA SER A 116 -0.30 -7.21 -5.13
C SER A 116 -0.36 -6.23 -3.96
N LEU A 117 0.74 -5.54 -3.71
CA LEU A 117 0.83 -4.54 -2.66
C LEU A 117 0.69 -3.15 -3.27
N HIS A 118 -0.43 -2.50 -3.00
CA HIS A 118 -0.68 -1.14 -3.45
C HIS A 118 0.08 -0.15 -2.55
N PHE A 119 0.85 0.76 -3.13
CA PHE A 119 1.69 1.68 -2.36
C PHE A 119 1.77 3.11 -2.94
N GLY A 120 1.07 3.36 -4.05
CA GLY A 120 0.89 4.71 -4.58
C GLY A 120 -0.42 4.89 -5.34
N HIS A 121 -1.04 6.05 -5.21
CA HIS A 121 -2.26 6.41 -5.93
C HIS A 121 -2.36 7.91 -6.11
N SER A 122 -2.89 8.33 -7.26
CA SER A 122 -3.28 9.70 -7.54
C SER A 122 -4.50 9.73 -8.46
N VAL A 123 -5.46 10.60 -8.17
CA VAL A 123 -6.62 10.86 -9.05
C VAL A 123 -6.41 12.07 -9.98
N HIS A 124 -5.29 12.79 -9.83
CA HIS A 124 -4.98 14.02 -10.58
C HIS A 124 -3.78 13.86 -11.51
N LEU A 125 -3.17 12.67 -11.54
CA LEU A 125 -2.04 12.38 -12.42
C LEU A 125 -2.52 11.50 -13.55
N ASP A 126 -2.08 11.85 -14.75
CA ASP A 126 -2.38 11.11 -15.96
C ASP A 126 -1.15 10.30 -16.39
N GLU A 127 -1.36 9.35 -17.31
CA GLU A 127 -0.28 8.58 -17.92
C GLU A 127 0.47 9.43 -18.97
N ASN A 128 1.16 10.47 -18.51
CA ASN A 128 2.04 11.30 -19.31
C ASN A 128 3.47 11.29 -18.75
N TYR A 129 4.43 11.69 -19.59
CA TYR A 129 5.85 11.61 -19.24
C TYR A 129 6.22 12.39 -17.98
N ASN A 130 5.66 13.59 -17.80
CA ASN A 130 6.00 14.47 -16.69
C ASN A 130 5.48 13.89 -15.36
N ASP A 131 4.24 13.42 -15.36
CA ASP A 131 3.60 12.84 -14.19
C ASP A 131 4.24 11.51 -13.81
N LEU A 132 4.53 10.64 -14.78
CA LEU A 132 5.26 9.40 -14.54
C LEU A 132 6.65 9.67 -13.98
N SER A 133 7.39 10.62 -14.54
CA SER A 133 8.71 11.02 -14.04
C SER A 133 8.63 11.47 -12.57
N MET A 134 7.65 12.31 -12.24
CA MET A 134 7.43 12.75 -10.84
C MET A 134 7.10 11.57 -9.92
N ILE A 135 6.34 10.59 -10.38
CA ILE A 135 5.98 9.41 -9.57
C ILE A 135 7.19 8.53 -9.34
N LEU A 136 7.97 8.25 -10.39
CA LEU A 136 9.19 7.43 -10.30
C LEU A 136 10.21 8.05 -9.34
N GLU A 137 10.32 9.38 -9.32
CA GLU A 137 11.14 10.11 -8.34
C GLU A 137 10.60 9.93 -6.92
N LYS A 138 9.29 10.11 -6.72
CA LYS A 138 8.66 10.01 -5.38
C LYS A 138 8.76 8.61 -4.76
N ILE A 139 8.65 7.56 -5.57
CA ILE A 139 8.76 6.18 -5.08
C ILE A 139 10.21 5.70 -4.98
N ASN A 140 11.17 6.55 -5.32
CA ASN A 140 12.60 6.22 -5.33
C ASN A 140 12.91 5.00 -6.22
N TYR A 141 12.45 5.02 -7.47
CA TYR A 141 12.52 3.89 -8.41
C TYR A 141 13.93 3.29 -8.56
N GLN A 142 15.00 4.06 -8.34
CA GLN A 142 16.36 3.57 -8.41
C GLN A 142 16.65 2.44 -7.39
N GLU A 143 15.91 2.38 -6.28
CA GLU A 143 16.01 1.30 -5.28
C GLU A 143 15.27 0.02 -5.70
N HIS A 144 14.59 0.02 -6.85
CA HIS A 144 13.81 -1.11 -7.35
C HIS A 144 14.43 -1.75 -8.60
N ARG A 145 15.66 -1.38 -8.96
CA ARG A 145 16.34 -1.82 -10.18
C ARG A 145 17.20 -3.07 -9.99
#